data_AF-A0A2D6PVX1-F1
#
_entry.id   AF-A0A2D6PVX1-F1
#
_cell.length_a   1.000
_cell.length_b   1.000
_cell.length_c   1.000
_cell.angle_alpha   90.00
_cell.angle_beta   90.00
_cell.angle_gamma   90.00
#
_symmetry.space_group_name_H-M   'P 1'
#
loop_
_entity.id
_entity.type
_entity.pdbx_description
1 polymer ?
#
loop_
_entity_poly.entity_id
_entity_poly.type
_entity_poly.pdbx_seq_one_letter_code
_entity_poly.pdbx_strand_id
1 'polypeptide(L)'
;MATPGASYGSVWAGRVDTPSDRHRMTIRRGEPGFRRRRTSMSGAAPESNQVASPESDAIPPVTLPALILPVVTGIVLWLMIFLFESHDAAFEVLVKGLVTGVLAGKFGVLLPDKDGFLSTPYHMAVLIVYLDLTFGFISVFNVGVLFRIPGFGKKLQNLAGFGQLMLRRNPWMRKATFAGTVAFVMFPFSGTGAIGGALFGQLLGMTRRRTMLAIFVGAVIGSFGLASLANLLPAGLADSPVFKIGGLVFIIVLVGWLTKLYKSMDPGDDGEAPGGAGEDATSGS
;
A
#
# COMPACT_ATOMS: atom_id res chain seq x y z
N MET A 1 -36.02 -2.65 44.36
CA MET A 1 -35.54 -3.88 43.69
C MET A 1 -34.30 -3.49 42.90
N ALA A 2 -33.09 -3.60 43.47
CA ALA A 2 -32.29 -4.81 43.66
C ALA A 2 -31.79 -5.41 42.32
N THR A 3 -30.49 -5.18 42.06
CA THR A 3 -29.52 -5.87 41.15
C THR A 3 -29.49 -7.41 41.38
N PRO A 4 -28.80 -8.30 40.58
CA PRO A 4 -27.46 -8.17 39.93
C PRO A 4 -27.29 -8.98 38.60
N GLY A 5 -26.17 -9.09 37.89
CA GLY A 5 -24.77 -8.67 38.04
C GLY A 5 -23.89 -9.32 36.93
N ALA A 6 -22.65 -8.84 36.79
CA ALA A 6 -21.43 -9.52 36.26
C ALA A 6 -20.39 -8.41 36.00
N SER A 7 -19.53 -8.05 36.96
CA SER A 7 -18.25 -8.68 37.29
C SER A 7 -17.31 -8.84 36.08
N TYR A 8 -16.39 -7.87 35.91
CA TYR A 8 -15.01 -8.14 35.53
C TYR A 8 -14.12 -7.07 36.17
N GLY A 9 -13.42 -7.48 37.22
CA GLY A 9 -12.31 -6.74 37.79
C GLY A 9 -10.97 -7.18 37.19
N SER A 10 -10.02 -6.25 37.27
CA SER A 10 -8.62 -6.42 37.67
C SER A 10 -7.63 -5.71 36.72
N VAL A 11 -7.01 -4.64 37.24
CA VAL A 11 -5.61 -4.60 37.68
C VAL A 11 -4.65 -4.44 36.51
N TRP A 12 -4.25 -3.20 36.23
CA TRP A 12 -2.90 -2.87 35.74
C TRP A 12 -2.46 -1.55 36.39
N ALA A 13 -1.75 -1.69 37.51
CA ALA A 13 -0.85 -0.69 38.03
C ALA A 13 0.51 -0.86 37.33
N GLY A 14 1.08 0.22 36.83
CA GLY A 14 2.41 0.24 36.21
C GLY A 14 3.06 1.59 36.41
N ARG A 15 3.71 1.72 37.57
CA ARG A 15 4.41 2.87 38.12
C ARG A 15 5.59 3.29 37.21
N VAL A 16 5.71 4.58 36.95
CA VAL A 16 6.83 5.20 36.22
C VAL A 16 7.92 5.51 37.25
N ASP A 17 9.00 4.73 37.25
CA ASP A 17 10.22 5.06 37.99
C ASP A 17 11.16 5.86 37.08
N THR A 18 11.51 7.06 37.51
CA THR A 18 12.59 7.88 36.94
C THR A 18 13.78 7.87 37.91
N PRO A 19 15.02 7.72 37.42
CA PRO A 19 16.19 7.76 38.29
C PRO A 19 16.73 9.19 38.37
N SER A 20 16.57 9.85 39.52
CA SER A 20 17.32 11.06 39.84
C SER A 20 17.85 11.04 41.27
N ASP A 21 19.16 11.18 41.35
CA ASP A 21 19.93 11.88 42.38
C ASP A 21 20.33 11.18 43.71
N ARG A 22 21.65 10.96 43.75
CA ARG A 22 22.63 11.47 44.72
C ARG A 22 22.77 10.85 46.13
N HIS A 23 24.03 10.45 46.33
CA HIS A 23 24.83 10.55 47.56
C HIS A 23 24.37 9.78 48.81
N ARG A 24 25.08 8.68 49.09
CA ARG A 24 25.76 8.57 50.39
C ARG A 24 26.94 7.60 50.33
N MET A 25 28.12 8.20 50.38
CA MET A 25 29.38 7.59 50.82
C MET A 25 29.24 7.22 52.30
N THR A 26 29.42 5.95 52.63
CA THR A 26 29.86 5.53 53.96
C THR A 26 30.99 4.52 53.84
N ILE A 27 32.18 5.02 54.13
CA ILE A 27 33.41 4.27 54.31
C ILE A 27 33.26 3.42 55.58
N ARG A 28 33.46 2.10 55.48
CA ARG A 28 33.82 1.27 56.64
C ARG A 28 35.00 0.37 56.30
N ARG A 29 36.13 0.67 56.94
CA ARG A 29 37.37 -0.10 56.92
C ARG A 29 37.18 -1.46 57.62
N GLY A 30 37.81 -2.47 57.01
CA GLY A 30 38.64 -3.47 57.70
C GLY A 30 37.94 -4.69 58.25
N GLU A 31 38.15 -5.85 57.60
CA GLU A 31 38.73 -7.07 58.21
C GLU A 31 39.26 -8.01 57.09
N PRO A 32 40.47 -8.61 57.23
CA PRO A 32 40.95 -9.64 56.31
C PRO A 32 40.64 -11.04 56.87
N GLY A 33 39.84 -11.82 56.15
CA GLY A 33 39.36 -13.12 56.62
C GLY A 33 39.34 -14.17 55.51
N PHE A 34 40.45 -14.87 55.38
CA PHE A 34 40.68 -16.05 54.56
C PHE A 34 39.57 -17.12 54.74
N ARG A 35 38.86 -17.50 53.67
CA ARG A 35 38.30 -18.86 53.52
C ARG A 35 38.02 -19.18 52.06
N ARG A 36 38.82 -20.11 51.51
CA ARG A 36 38.54 -20.84 50.28
C ARG A 36 37.16 -21.50 50.39
N ARG A 37 36.23 -21.10 49.53
CA ARG A 37 35.04 -21.89 49.21
C ARG A 37 35.15 -22.34 47.75
N ARG A 38 35.61 -23.58 47.57
CA ARG A 38 35.29 -24.36 46.37
C ARG A 38 33.78 -24.60 46.40
N THR A 39 33.05 -23.80 45.65
CA THR A 39 31.68 -24.14 45.25
C THR A 39 31.74 -24.63 43.82
N SER A 40 31.51 -25.92 43.66
CA SER A 40 31.11 -26.55 42.41
C SER A 40 29.89 -25.82 41.85
N MET A 41 30.07 -25.09 40.76
CA MET A 41 28.99 -24.82 39.80
C MET A 41 29.30 -25.78 38.64
N SER A 42 28.77 -27.00 38.62
CA SER A 42 27.40 -27.33 38.23
C SER A 42 26.93 -26.42 37.10
N GLY A 43 26.86 -27.01 35.90
CA GLY A 43 26.63 -26.31 34.65
C GLY A 43 25.39 -25.42 34.69
N ALA A 44 25.61 -24.16 34.37
CA ALA A 44 24.60 -23.32 33.74
C ALA A 44 25.24 -22.87 32.43
N ALA A 45 24.89 -23.56 31.35
CA ALA A 45 25.14 -23.04 30.01
C ALA A 45 24.54 -21.62 29.94
N PRO A 46 25.23 -20.65 29.31
CA PRO A 46 24.64 -19.35 29.10
C PRO A 46 23.34 -19.56 28.34
N GLU A 47 22.24 -19.16 28.99
CA GLU A 47 20.90 -19.09 28.44
C GLU A 47 21.03 -18.56 27.02
N SER A 48 20.92 -19.46 26.06
CA SER A 48 20.86 -19.10 24.66
C SER A 48 19.71 -18.12 24.58
N ASN A 49 20.04 -16.85 24.31
CA ASN A 49 19.11 -15.78 24.09
C ASN A 49 18.12 -16.30 23.04
N GLN A 50 17.02 -16.87 23.51
CA GLN A 50 15.96 -17.39 22.68
C GLN A 50 15.39 -16.12 22.08
N VAL A 51 15.92 -15.75 20.91
CA VAL A 51 15.23 -14.93 19.94
C VAL A 51 13.86 -15.55 19.90
N ALA A 52 12.89 -14.87 20.50
CA ALA A 52 11.50 -15.28 20.47
C ALA A 52 11.24 -15.61 19.01
N SER A 53 11.07 -16.91 18.74
CA SER A 53 10.67 -17.39 17.42
C SER A 53 9.52 -16.48 17.06
N PRO A 54 9.58 -15.75 15.92
CA PRO A 54 8.46 -14.93 15.52
C PRO A 54 7.28 -15.88 15.59
N GLU A 55 6.36 -15.57 16.50
CA GLU A 55 5.08 -16.20 16.61
C GLU A 55 4.67 -16.43 15.16
N SER A 56 4.48 -17.70 14.81
CA SER A 56 4.01 -18.11 13.51
C SER A 56 2.63 -17.48 13.37
N ASP A 57 2.63 -16.19 13.04
CA ASP A 57 1.51 -15.32 12.76
C ASP A 57 0.87 -16.03 11.59
N ALA A 58 -0.12 -16.86 11.94
CA ALA A 58 -0.92 -17.60 11.02
C ALA A 58 -1.37 -16.60 9.98
N ILE A 59 -0.77 -16.71 8.78
CA ILE A 59 -1.01 -15.79 7.68
C ILE A 59 -2.53 -15.71 7.58
N PRO A 60 -3.15 -14.55 7.84
CA PRO A 60 -4.59 -14.46 8.02
C PRO A 60 -5.26 -15.08 6.80
N PRO A 61 -6.13 -16.09 7.00
CA PRO A 61 -6.69 -16.87 5.91
C PRO A 61 -7.36 -15.96 4.90
N VAL A 62 -7.37 -16.41 3.65
CA VAL A 62 -8.15 -15.76 2.58
C VAL A 62 -9.55 -15.56 3.10
N THR A 63 -9.92 -14.30 3.34
CA THR A 63 -11.26 -13.99 3.81
C THR A 63 -12.14 -14.00 2.57
N LEU A 64 -12.71 -15.17 2.24
CA LEU A 64 -13.76 -15.32 1.22
C LEU A 64 -14.82 -14.20 1.30
N PRO A 65 -15.29 -13.78 2.50
CA PRO A 65 -16.19 -12.63 2.60
C PRO A 65 -15.62 -11.35 2.01
N ALA A 66 -14.31 -11.11 2.13
CA ALA A 66 -13.69 -9.90 1.59
C ALA A 66 -13.53 -9.89 0.06
N LEU A 67 -13.62 -11.06 -0.57
CA LEU A 67 -13.69 -11.16 -2.03
C LEU A 67 -15.13 -10.96 -2.52
N ILE A 68 -16.09 -11.57 -1.84
CA ILE A 68 -17.51 -11.59 -2.25
C ILE A 68 -18.18 -10.25 -1.94
N LEU A 69 -17.92 -9.65 -0.78
CA LEU A 69 -18.60 -8.44 -0.31
C LEU A 69 -18.54 -7.28 -1.33
N PRO A 70 -17.38 -6.84 -1.84
CA PRO A 70 -17.33 -5.71 -2.78
C PRO A 70 -18.02 -6.02 -4.11
N VAL A 71 -17.95 -7.27 -4.59
CA VAL A 71 -18.64 -7.72 -5.82
C VAL A 71 -20.15 -7.70 -5.61
N VAL A 72 -20.64 -8.24 -4.49
CA VAL A 72 -22.07 -8.22 -4.14
C VAL A 72 -22.55 -6.78 -3.99
N THR A 73 -21.78 -5.91 -3.33
CA THR A 73 -22.13 -4.48 -3.24
C THR A 73 -22.25 -3.87 -4.64
N GLY A 74 -21.37 -4.22 -5.58
CA GLY A 74 -21.44 -3.72 -6.95
C GLY A 74 -22.67 -4.20 -7.71
N ILE A 75 -22.99 -5.49 -7.59
CA ILE A 75 -24.20 -6.07 -8.18
C ILE A 75 -25.45 -5.43 -7.58
N VAL A 76 -25.49 -5.23 -6.27
CA VAL A 76 -26.63 -4.59 -5.59
C VAL A 76 -26.78 -3.14 -6.05
N LEU A 77 -25.69 -2.35 -6.11
CA LEU A 77 -25.73 -0.98 -6.60
C LEU A 77 -26.20 -0.92 -8.06
N TRP A 78 -25.68 -1.80 -8.91
CA TRP A 78 -26.09 -1.90 -10.30
C TRP A 78 -27.59 -2.27 -10.43
N LEU A 79 -28.05 -3.24 -9.65
CA LEU A 79 -29.46 -3.65 -9.62
C LEU A 79 -30.37 -2.53 -9.09
N MET A 80 -29.91 -1.76 -8.10
CA MET A 80 -30.64 -0.59 -7.62
C MET A 80 -30.79 0.46 -8.73
N ILE A 81 -29.73 0.76 -9.48
CA ILE A 81 -29.80 1.70 -10.61
C ILE A 81 -30.73 1.16 -11.70
N PHE A 82 -30.67 -0.14 -11.98
CA PHE A 82 -31.54 -0.81 -12.94
C PHE A 82 -33.03 -0.73 -12.55
N LEU A 83 -33.35 -0.88 -11.26
CA LEU A 83 -34.72 -0.88 -10.76
C LEU A 83 -35.30 0.52 -10.54
N PHE A 84 -34.49 1.50 -10.14
CA PHE A 84 -34.98 2.81 -9.69
C PHE A 84 -34.74 3.96 -10.68
N GLU A 85 -33.75 3.87 -11.57
CA GLU A 85 -33.44 4.94 -12.54
C GLU A 85 -33.88 4.55 -13.94
N SER A 86 -33.09 3.71 -14.62
CA SER A 86 -33.41 3.21 -15.96
C SER A 86 -32.48 2.07 -16.35
N HIS A 87 -32.91 1.30 -17.35
CA HIS A 87 -32.09 0.23 -17.94
C HIS A 87 -30.85 0.81 -18.63
N ASP A 88 -31.00 1.96 -19.29
CA ASP A 88 -29.91 2.66 -19.98
C ASP A 88 -28.86 3.18 -18.99
N ALA A 89 -29.28 3.78 -17.87
CA ALA A 89 -28.36 4.21 -16.81
C ALA A 89 -27.55 3.04 -16.22
N ALA A 90 -28.20 1.90 -15.98
CA ALA A 90 -27.52 0.72 -15.45
C ALA A 90 -26.51 0.15 -16.45
N PHE A 91 -26.86 0.10 -17.74
CA PHE A 91 -25.95 -0.34 -18.79
C PHE A 91 -24.76 0.62 -18.96
N GLU A 92 -25.02 1.92 -18.93
CA GLU A 92 -24.00 2.96 -18.98
C GLU A 92 -22.98 2.83 -17.84
N VAL A 93 -23.45 2.66 -16.59
CA VAL A 93 -22.58 2.47 -15.42
C VAL A 93 -21.75 1.19 -15.54
N LEU A 94 -22.34 0.10 -16.06
CA LEU A 94 -21.63 -1.16 -16.26
C LEU A 94 -20.51 -1.03 -17.30
N VAL A 95 -20.84 -0.50 -18.48
CA VAL A 95 -19.88 -0.35 -19.59
C VAL A 95 -18.77 0.60 -19.20
N LYS A 96 -19.11 1.77 -18.64
CA LYS A 96 -18.10 2.76 -18.24
C LYS A 96 -17.30 2.29 -17.05
N GLY A 97 -17.92 1.58 -16.10
CA GLY A 97 -17.21 0.93 -15.01
C GLY A 97 -16.15 -0.04 -15.51
N LEU A 98 -16.48 -0.86 -16.51
CA LEU A 98 -15.55 -1.81 -17.13
C LEU A 98 -14.43 -1.09 -17.90
N VAL A 99 -14.77 -0.16 -18.80
CA VAL A 99 -13.80 0.60 -19.59
C VAL A 99 -12.85 1.39 -18.68
N THR A 100 -13.39 2.01 -17.63
CA THR A 100 -12.61 2.81 -16.69
C THR A 100 -11.77 1.94 -15.76
N GLY A 101 -12.32 0.83 -15.26
CA GLY A 101 -11.60 -0.09 -14.38
C GLY A 101 -10.45 -0.82 -15.08
N VAL A 102 -10.59 -1.12 -16.38
CA VAL A 102 -9.62 -1.95 -17.13
C VAL A 102 -8.68 -1.12 -18.01
N LEU A 103 -9.18 -0.09 -18.69
CA LEU A 103 -8.45 0.63 -19.72
C LEU A 103 -8.11 2.06 -19.32
N ALA A 104 -9.13 2.88 -19.03
CA ALA A 104 -8.95 4.32 -18.89
C ALA A 104 -8.43 4.75 -17.51
N GLY A 105 -8.64 3.94 -16.46
CA GLY A 105 -8.30 4.31 -15.10
C GLY A 105 -8.96 5.61 -14.67
N LYS A 106 -8.26 6.42 -13.87
CA LYS A 106 -8.80 7.71 -13.42
C LYS A 106 -9.07 8.70 -14.55
N PHE A 107 -8.47 8.53 -15.72
CA PHE A 107 -8.73 9.39 -16.88
C PHE A 107 -10.15 9.25 -17.46
N GLY A 108 -10.91 8.23 -17.05
CA GLY A 108 -12.34 8.14 -17.37
C GLY A 108 -13.16 9.36 -16.92
N VAL A 109 -12.68 10.11 -15.91
CA VAL A 109 -13.29 11.40 -15.49
C VAL A 109 -13.43 12.39 -16.64
N LEU A 110 -12.54 12.35 -17.63
CA LEU A 110 -12.52 13.29 -18.75
C LEU A 110 -13.51 12.92 -19.87
N LEU A 111 -14.19 11.79 -19.74
CA LEU A 111 -15.13 11.26 -20.74
C LEU A 111 -16.55 11.12 -20.15
N PRO A 112 -17.14 12.19 -19.56
CA PRO A 112 -18.54 12.16 -19.17
C PRO A 112 -19.42 12.06 -20.41
N ASP A 113 -20.59 11.44 -20.25
CA ASP A 113 -21.57 11.33 -21.33
C ASP A 113 -22.70 12.30 -21.05
N LYS A 114 -22.79 13.34 -21.87
CA LYS A 114 -23.59 14.52 -21.59
C LYS A 114 -25.08 14.21 -21.43
N ASP A 115 -25.54 13.17 -22.10
CA ASP A 115 -26.95 12.80 -22.15
C ASP A 115 -27.29 11.63 -21.20
N GLY A 116 -26.28 11.10 -20.49
CA GLY A 116 -26.40 9.92 -19.63
C GLY A 116 -26.51 10.21 -18.12
N PHE A 117 -26.64 9.14 -17.35
CA PHE A 117 -26.62 9.16 -15.88
C PHE A 117 -25.27 9.67 -15.35
N LEU A 118 -24.16 9.33 -16.01
CA LEU A 118 -22.82 9.79 -15.67
C LEU A 118 -22.44 11.06 -16.48
N SER A 119 -23.33 12.05 -16.43
CA SER A 119 -23.22 13.32 -17.17
C SER A 119 -22.20 14.32 -16.66
N THR A 120 -21.78 14.19 -15.40
CA THR A 120 -20.82 15.11 -14.80
C THR A 120 -19.49 14.42 -14.51
N PRO A 121 -18.35 15.14 -14.58
CA PRO A 121 -17.05 14.62 -14.12
C PRO A 121 -17.09 14.12 -12.67
N TYR A 122 -17.98 14.68 -11.84
CA TYR A 122 -18.16 14.25 -10.45
C TYR A 122 -18.85 12.89 -10.35
N HIS A 123 -19.84 12.59 -11.20
CA HIS A 123 -20.43 11.24 -11.27
C HIS A 123 -19.38 10.19 -11.64
N MET A 124 -18.51 10.51 -12.61
CA MET A 124 -17.37 9.65 -12.94
C MET A 124 -16.38 9.50 -11.78
N ALA A 125 -16.08 10.58 -11.06
CA ALA A 125 -15.19 10.52 -9.91
C ALA A 125 -15.73 9.59 -8.82
N VAL A 126 -17.04 9.63 -8.54
CA VAL A 126 -17.68 8.71 -7.59
C VAL A 126 -17.55 7.26 -8.05
N LEU A 127 -17.83 6.98 -9.33
CA LEU A 127 -17.66 5.64 -9.91
C LEU A 127 -16.22 5.15 -9.76
N ILE A 128 -15.23 6.00 -10.07
CA ILE A 128 -13.81 5.64 -9.98
C ILE A 128 -13.38 5.41 -8.54
N VAL A 129 -13.83 6.24 -7.59
CA VAL A 129 -13.57 6.01 -6.16
C VAL A 129 -14.15 4.66 -5.72
N TYR A 130 -15.36 4.33 -6.17
CA TYR A 130 -15.97 3.04 -5.90
C TYR A 130 -15.15 1.87 -6.48
N LEU A 131 -14.66 2.00 -7.72
CA LEU A 131 -13.78 0.99 -8.35
C LEU A 131 -12.46 0.84 -7.57
N ASP A 132 -11.79 1.95 -7.24
CA ASP A 132 -10.55 1.95 -6.45
C ASP A 132 -10.76 1.28 -5.08
N LEU A 133 -11.89 1.54 -4.43
CA LEU A 133 -12.23 0.90 -3.16
C LEU A 133 -12.49 -0.60 -3.33
N THR A 134 -13.18 -1.01 -4.39
CA THR A 134 -13.46 -2.42 -4.70
C THR A 134 -12.15 -3.18 -4.95
N PHE A 135 -11.30 -2.68 -5.84
CA PHE A 135 -9.99 -3.27 -6.10
C PHE A 135 -9.07 -3.22 -4.88
N GLY A 136 -9.10 -2.12 -4.13
CA GLY A 136 -8.35 -1.96 -2.89
C GLY A 136 -8.78 -2.97 -1.83
N PHE A 137 -10.09 -3.19 -1.67
CA PHE A 137 -10.63 -4.14 -0.69
C PHE A 137 -10.29 -5.58 -1.07
N ILE A 138 -10.49 -5.94 -2.34
CA ILE A 138 -10.05 -7.25 -2.86
C ILE A 138 -8.55 -7.41 -2.64
N SER A 139 -7.75 -6.41 -2.98
CA SER A 139 -6.29 -6.49 -2.85
C SER A 139 -5.86 -6.61 -1.39
N VAL A 140 -6.18 -5.64 -0.54
CA VAL A 140 -5.74 -5.55 0.87
C VAL A 140 -6.04 -6.82 1.66
N PHE A 141 -7.19 -7.43 1.44
CA PHE A 141 -7.61 -8.63 2.16
C PHE A 141 -7.12 -9.94 1.53
N ASN A 142 -6.69 -9.92 0.26
CA ASN A 142 -6.16 -11.08 -0.45
C ASN A 142 -4.64 -11.00 -0.74
N VAL A 143 -3.93 -9.95 -0.28
CA VAL A 143 -2.47 -9.80 -0.49
C VAL A 143 -1.67 -11.02 0.00
N GLY A 144 -2.17 -11.75 1.01
CA GLY A 144 -1.55 -13.01 1.46
C GLY A 144 -1.39 -14.06 0.36
N VAL A 145 -2.30 -14.08 -0.63
CA VAL A 145 -2.19 -14.92 -1.83
C VAL A 145 -1.08 -14.42 -2.76
N LEU A 146 -0.93 -13.10 -2.87
CA LEU A 146 0.04 -12.45 -3.75
C LEU A 146 1.50 -12.70 -3.31
N PHE A 147 1.76 -12.74 -2.00
CA PHE A 147 3.05 -13.14 -1.44
C PHE A 147 3.36 -14.64 -1.58
N ARG A 148 2.39 -15.47 -1.98
CA ARG A 148 2.52 -16.92 -2.12
C ARG A 148 2.91 -17.36 -3.53
N ILE A 149 2.99 -16.44 -4.49
CA ILE A 149 3.38 -16.76 -5.86
C ILE A 149 4.86 -17.20 -5.89
N PRO A 150 5.16 -18.45 -6.32
CA PRO A 150 6.53 -18.94 -6.40
C PRO A 150 7.34 -18.11 -7.41
N GLY A 151 8.35 -17.39 -6.93
CA GLY A 151 9.21 -16.49 -7.72
C GLY A 151 9.34 -15.09 -7.12
N PHE A 152 8.22 -14.44 -6.81
CA PHE A 152 8.20 -13.08 -6.24
C PHE A 152 8.12 -13.07 -4.71
N GLY A 153 7.53 -14.10 -4.10
CA GLY A 153 7.23 -14.14 -2.67
C GLY A 153 8.43 -13.91 -1.75
N LYS A 154 9.55 -14.61 -1.94
CA LYS A 154 10.73 -14.49 -1.06
C LYS A 154 11.40 -13.10 -1.13
N LYS A 155 11.50 -12.51 -2.32
CA LYS A 155 12.09 -11.16 -2.51
C LYS A 155 11.20 -10.09 -1.87
N LEU A 156 9.88 -10.18 -2.09
CA LEU A 156 8.92 -9.27 -1.50
C LEU A 156 8.85 -9.38 0.03
N GLN A 157 8.93 -10.60 0.58
CA GLN A 157 8.95 -10.83 2.02
C GLN A 157 10.22 -10.27 2.68
N ASN A 158 11.38 -10.45 2.04
CA ASN A 158 12.63 -9.86 2.53
C ASN A 158 12.56 -8.33 2.51
N LEU A 159 12.07 -7.74 1.41
CA LEU A 159 11.90 -6.29 1.30
C LEU A 159 10.91 -5.74 2.34
N ALA A 160 9.81 -6.45 2.57
CA ALA A 160 8.85 -6.11 3.60
C ALA A 160 9.45 -6.19 5.01
N GLY A 161 10.24 -7.23 5.29
CA GLY A 161 10.92 -7.41 6.57
C GLY A 161 11.88 -6.27 6.88
N PHE A 162 12.70 -5.86 5.91
CA PHE A 162 13.60 -4.71 6.05
C PHE A 162 12.84 -3.40 6.25
N GLY A 163 11.77 -3.17 5.46
CA GLY A 163 10.92 -1.98 5.59
C GLY A 163 10.31 -1.90 6.98
N GLN A 164 9.73 -3.00 7.47
CA GLN A 164 9.09 -3.07 8.78
C GLN A 164 10.06 -2.83 9.94
N LEU A 165 11.28 -3.38 9.86
CA LEU A 165 12.32 -3.17 10.87
C LEU A 165 12.69 -1.67 10.97
N MET A 166 12.83 -1.01 9.82
CA MET A 166 13.17 0.41 9.75
C MET A 166 12.02 1.31 10.24
N LEU A 167 10.78 0.96 9.90
CA LEU A 167 9.55 1.65 10.34
C LEU A 167 9.29 1.53 11.85
N ARG A 168 9.68 0.42 12.48
CA ARG A 168 9.60 0.26 13.94
C ARG A 168 10.56 1.19 14.68
N ARG A 169 11.71 1.50 14.07
CA ARG A 169 12.75 2.33 14.69
C ARG A 169 12.42 3.83 14.64
N ASN A 170 11.64 4.28 13.64
CA ASN A 170 11.33 5.70 13.45
C ASN A 170 9.82 5.97 13.20
N PRO A 171 9.07 6.54 14.15
CA PRO A 171 7.63 6.79 13.99
C PRO A 171 7.29 7.80 12.88
N TRP A 172 8.20 8.70 12.51
CA TRP A 172 8.01 9.61 11.37
C TRP A 172 7.88 8.86 10.04
N MET A 173 8.60 7.74 9.89
CA MET A 173 8.52 6.91 8.68
C MET A 173 7.12 6.31 8.50
N ARG A 174 6.39 6.00 9.59
CA ARG A 174 5.00 5.50 9.48
C ARG A 174 4.06 6.54 8.86
N LYS A 175 4.28 7.82 9.16
CA LYS A 175 3.52 8.93 8.55
C LYS A 175 3.91 9.13 7.09
N ALA A 176 5.21 9.08 6.79
CA ALA A 176 5.71 9.16 5.41
C ALA A 176 5.17 8.02 4.54
N THR A 177 5.10 6.79 5.04
CA THR A 177 4.50 5.63 4.36
C THR A 177 3.02 5.82 4.07
N PHE A 178 2.24 6.34 5.04
CA PHE A 178 0.83 6.66 4.80
C PHE A 178 0.68 7.75 3.72
N ALA A 179 1.40 8.86 3.86
CA ALA A 179 1.37 9.97 2.90
C ALA A 179 1.83 9.54 1.49
N GLY A 180 2.88 8.73 1.40
CA GLY A 180 3.38 8.18 0.15
C GLY A 180 2.37 7.24 -0.52
N THR A 181 1.67 6.42 0.26
CA THR A 181 0.59 5.56 -0.27
C THR A 181 -0.58 6.41 -0.78
N VAL A 182 -0.98 7.45 -0.04
CA VAL A 182 -2.02 8.39 -0.50
C VAL A 182 -1.60 9.07 -1.80
N ALA A 183 -0.39 9.60 -1.86
CA ALA A 183 0.15 10.27 -3.06
C ALA A 183 0.24 9.30 -4.25
N PHE A 184 0.65 8.06 -4.02
CA PHE A 184 0.71 7.02 -5.04
C PHE A 184 -0.68 6.72 -5.62
N VAL A 185 -1.68 6.53 -4.76
CA VAL A 185 -3.07 6.26 -5.20
C VAL A 185 -3.70 7.50 -5.83
N MET A 186 -3.35 8.70 -5.37
CA MET A 186 -3.81 9.97 -5.94
C MET A 186 -3.39 10.10 -7.40
N PHE A 187 -2.21 9.60 -7.77
CA PHE A 187 -1.73 9.69 -9.13
C PHE A 187 -2.61 8.85 -10.08
N PRO A 188 -3.00 9.40 -11.26
CA PRO A 188 -3.88 8.73 -12.20
C PRO A 188 -3.12 7.64 -12.99
N PHE A 189 -2.74 6.54 -12.34
CA PHE A 189 -2.25 5.34 -13.01
C PHE A 189 -3.43 4.40 -13.30
N SER A 190 -3.54 3.93 -14.55
CA SER A 190 -4.63 3.04 -14.96
C SER A 190 -4.55 1.69 -14.23
N GLY A 191 -5.68 1.25 -13.66
CA GLY A 191 -5.89 -0.06 -13.00
C GLY A 191 -5.00 -0.40 -11.79
N THR A 192 -3.93 0.37 -11.55
CA THR A 192 -2.81 -0.03 -10.68
C THR A 192 -2.72 0.80 -9.41
N GLY A 193 -3.36 1.97 -9.33
CA GLY A 193 -3.29 2.84 -8.15
C GLY A 193 -3.73 2.13 -6.87
N ALA A 194 -4.92 1.54 -6.85
CA ALA A 194 -5.46 0.85 -5.68
C ALA A 194 -4.75 -0.49 -5.37
N ILE A 195 -4.44 -1.29 -6.41
CA ILE A 195 -3.74 -2.58 -6.26
C ILE A 195 -2.29 -2.37 -5.80
N GLY A 196 -1.59 -1.45 -6.46
CA GLY A 196 -0.24 -1.02 -6.09
C GLY A 196 -0.21 -0.37 -4.72
N GLY A 197 -1.16 0.51 -4.39
CA GLY A 197 -1.28 1.10 -3.05
C GLY A 197 -1.53 0.06 -1.96
N ALA A 198 -2.32 -0.97 -2.25
CA ALA A 198 -2.52 -2.11 -1.35
C ALA A 198 -1.21 -2.88 -1.13
N LEU A 199 -0.48 -3.16 -2.21
CA LEU A 199 0.85 -3.80 -2.16
C LEU A 199 1.87 -2.96 -1.38
N PHE A 200 2.05 -1.69 -1.75
CA PHE A 200 2.99 -0.77 -1.09
C PHE A 200 2.67 -0.62 0.39
N GLY A 201 1.40 -0.47 0.76
CA GLY A 201 0.99 -0.38 2.16
C GLY A 201 1.35 -1.63 2.95
N GLN A 202 1.14 -2.83 2.40
CA GLN A 202 1.50 -4.09 3.07
C GLN A 202 3.01 -4.32 3.14
N LEU A 203 3.74 -4.02 2.07
CA LEU A 203 5.22 -4.09 2.05
C LEU A 203 5.82 -3.17 3.10
N LEU A 204 5.25 -1.99 3.31
CA LEU A 204 5.67 -1.04 4.33
C LEU A 204 5.04 -1.31 5.71
N GLY A 205 4.44 -2.48 5.92
CA GLY A 205 3.94 -2.92 7.23
C GLY A 205 2.77 -2.10 7.78
N MET A 206 1.99 -1.44 6.92
CA MET A 206 0.76 -0.79 7.35
C MET A 206 -0.30 -1.83 7.70
N THR A 207 -1.11 -1.53 8.72
CA THR A 207 -2.29 -2.34 9.01
C THR A 207 -3.31 -2.20 7.89
N ARG A 208 -4.08 -3.27 7.60
CA ARG A 208 -5.11 -3.30 6.55
C ARG A 208 -6.03 -2.08 6.56
N ARG A 209 -6.48 -1.66 7.75
CA ARG A 209 -7.35 -0.48 7.93
C ARG A 209 -6.68 0.82 7.48
N ARG A 210 -5.39 1.00 7.81
CA ARG A 210 -4.64 2.20 7.40
C ARG A 210 -4.38 2.19 5.89
N THR A 211 -4.12 1.02 5.30
CA THR A 211 -3.96 0.90 3.85
C THR A 211 -5.26 1.23 3.12
N MET A 212 -6.39 0.70 3.57
CA MET A 212 -7.72 1.05 3.02
C MET A 212 -8.01 2.55 3.15
N LEU A 213 -7.70 3.15 4.30
CA LEU A 213 -7.88 4.59 4.49
C LEU A 213 -6.99 5.41 3.53
N ALA A 214 -5.74 5.00 3.34
CA ALA A 214 -4.84 5.67 2.40
C ALA A 214 -5.36 5.55 0.95
N ILE A 215 -5.83 4.36 0.55
CA ILE A 215 -6.45 4.15 -0.76
C ILE A 215 -7.69 5.02 -0.92
N PHE A 216 -8.58 5.06 0.08
CA PHE A 216 -9.78 5.89 0.04
C PHE A 216 -9.44 7.38 -0.12
N VAL A 217 -8.55 7.90 0.72
CA VAL A 217 -8.16 9.32 0.68
C VAL A 217 -7.47 9.66 -0.64
N GLY A 218 -6.55 8.81 -1.11
CA GLY A 218 -5.90 8.99 -2.41
C GLY A 218 -6.88 8.91 -3.58
N ALA A 219 -7.84 7.98 -3.53
CA ALA A 219 -8.89 7.83 -4.54
C ALA A 219 -9.78 9.07 -4.60
N VAL A 220 -10.25 9.55 -3.45
CA VAL A 220 -11.08 10.76 -3.37
C VAL A 220 -10.30 11.97 -3.87
N ILE A 221 -9.10 12.23 -3.35
CA ILE A 221 -8.32 13.41 -3.74
C ILE A 221 -7.96 13.34 -5.23
N GLY A 222 -7.51 12.18 -5.72
CA GLY A 222 -7.11 12.01 -7.12
C GLY A 222 -8.28 12.16 -8.09
N SER A 223 -9.39 11.46 -7.84
CA SER A 223 -10.55 11.45 -8.75
C SER A 223 -11.32 12.77 -8.70
N PHE A 224 -11.56 13.33 -7.51
CA PHE A 224 -12.23 14.64 -7.41
C PHE A 224 -11.31 15.80 -7.82
N GLY A 225 -10.00 15.69 -7.59
CA GLY A 225 -9.03 16.65 -8.11
C GLY A 225 -9.05 16.70 -9.63
N LEU A 226 -9.10 15.52 -10.28
CA LEU A 226 -9.21 15.44 -11.73
C LEU A 226 -10.58 15.92 -12.24
N ALA A 227 -11.67 15.65 -11.51
CA ALA A 227 -12.99 16.16 -11.87
C ALA A 227 -13.08 17.69 -11.75
N SER A 228 -12.44 18.25 -10.72
CA SER A 228 -12.35 19.70 -10.55
C SER A 228 -11.54 20.31 -11.70
N LEU A 229 -10.41 19.69 -12.06
CA LEU A 229 -9.60 20.12 -13.21
C LEU A 229 -10.40 20.05 -14.52
N ALA A 230 -11.17 18.98 -14.73
CA ALA A 230 -12.05 18.80 -15.89
C ALA A 230 -13.08 19.93 -16.04
N ASN A 231 -13.63 20.42 -14.92
CA ASN A 231 -14.61 21.52 -14.92
C ASN A 231 -13.98 22.92 -15.10
N LEU A 232 -12.69 23.07 -14.82
CA LEU A 232 -11.97 24.33 -15.07
C LEU A 232 -11.61 24.52 -16.56
N LEU A 233 -11.69 23.45 -17.36
CA LEU A 233 -11.47 23.53 -18.79
C LEU A 233 -12.67 24.21 -19.48
N PRO A 234 -12.43 25.16 -20.40
CA PRO A 234 -13.49 25.74 -21.21
C PRO A 234 -14.27 24.63 -21.94
N ALA A 235 -15.60 24.70 -21.92
CA ALA A 235 -16.47 23.66 -22.50
C ALA A 235 -16.14 23.34 -23.97
N GLY A 236 -15.69 24.33 -24.75
CA GLY A 236 -15.27 24.13 -26.14
C GLY A 236 -13.94 23.39 -26.32
N LEU A 237 -13.09 23.36 -25.30
CA LEU A 237 -11.79 22.69 -25.36
C LEU A 237 -11.89 21.22 -24.93
N ALA A 238 -12.69 20.92 -23.90
CA ALA A 238 -12.89 19.56 -23.38
C ALA A 238 -13.60 18.62 -24.37
N ASP A 239 -14.50 19.15 -25.20
CA ASP A 239 -15.16 18.39 -26.26
C ASP A 239 -14.28 18.14 -27.48
N SER A 240 -13.22 18.92 -27.65
CA SER A 240 -12.39 18.78 -28.84
C SER A 240 -11.68 17.41 -28.82
N PRO A 241 -11.77 16.62 -29.91
CA PRO A 241 -11.00 15.38 -30.02
C PRO A 241 -9.49 15.65 -29.90
N VAL A 242 -9.06 16.86 -30.25
CA VAL A 242 -7.68 17.36 -30.08
C VAL A 242 -7.26 17.39 -28.60
N PHE A 243 -8.13 17.78 -27.68
CA PHE A 243 -7.81 17.79 -26.25
C PHE A 243 -7.73 16.37 -25.68
N LYS A 244 -8.62 15.47 -26.11
CA LYS A 244 -8.60 14.05 -25.70
C LYS A 244 -7.34 13.35 -26.19
N ILE A 245 -6.99 13.54 -27.46
CA ILE A 245 -5.74 13.02 -28.06
C ILE A 245 -4.53 13.72 -27.43
N GLY A 246 -4.59 15.02 -27.19
CA GLY A 246 -3.53 15.79 -26.55
C GLY A 246 -3.25 15.32 -25.12
N GLY A 247 -4.29 15.02 -24.33
CA GLY A 247 -4.16 14.43 -23.01
C GLY A 247 -3.51 13.04 -23.07
N LEU A 248 -3.92 12.20 -24.01
CA LEU A 248 -3.30 10.89 -24.23
C LEU A 248 -1.81 11.00 -24.63
N VAL A 249 -1.49 11.89 -25.56
CA VAL A 249 -0.11 12.16 -25.99
C VAL A 249 0.73 12.73 -24.85
N PHE A 250 0.17 13.63 -24.05
CA PHE A 250 0.84 14.19 -22.87
C PHE A 250 1.20 13.09 -21.86
N ILE A 251 0.29 12.14 -21.60
CA ILE A 251 0.58 10.99 -20.74
C ILE A 251 1.71 10.14 -21.32
N ILE A 252 1.68 9.84 -22.63
CA ILE A 252 2.73 9.06 -23.30
C ILE A 252 4.09 9.77 -23.18
N VAL A 253 4.13 11.08 -23.41
CA VAL A 253 5.33 11.90 -23.28
C VAL A 253 5.82 11.94 -21.84
N LEU A 254 4.92 12.12 -20.87
CA LEU A 254 5.27 12.14 -19.44
C LEU A 254 5.86 10.80 -19.01
N VAL A 255 5.26 9.68 -19.44
CA VAL A 255 5.77 8.33 -19.18
C VAL A 255 7.13 8.14 -19.82
N GLY A 256 7.29 8.48 -21.11
CA GLY A 256 8.57 8.37 -21.82
C GLY A 256 9.66 9.25 -21.20
N TRP A 257 9.31 10.45 -20.74
CA TRP A 257 10.21 11.33 -20.01
C TRP A 257 10.60 10.75 -18.65
N LEU A 258 9.65 10.20 -17.88
CA LEU A 258 9.94 9.50 -16.63
C LEU A 258 10.85 8.29 -16.86
N THR A 259 10.64 7.53 -17.94
CA THR A 259 11.50 6.39 -18.30
C THR A 259 12.91 6.85 -18.65
N LYS A 260 13.04 7.95 -19.39
CA LYS A 260 14.35 8.55 -19.70
C LYS A 260 15.04 9.04 -18.42
N LEU A 261 14.29 9.66 -17.51
CA LEU A 261 14.80 10.14 -16.23
C LEU A 261 15.25 8.97 -15.35
N TYR A 262 14.47 7.89 -15.31
CA TYR A 262 14.84 6.66 -14.59
C TYR A 262 16.13 6.05 -15.15
N LYS A 263 16.25 5.92 -16.48
CA LYS A 263 17.49 5.46 -17.12
C LYS A 263 18.69 6.37 -16.83
N SER A 264 18.48 7.69 -16.74
CA SER A 264 19.57 8.61 -16.38
C SER A 264 20.03 8.51 -14.92
N MET A 265 19.24 7.84 -14.06
CA MET A 265 19.57 7.61 -12.65
C MET A 265 20.04 6.17 -12.38
N ASP A 266 20.11 5.31 -13.40
CA ASP A 266 20.68 3.97 -13.31
C ASP A 266 22.13 4.02 -13.83
N PRO A 267 23.16 4.14 -12.95
CA PRO A 267 24.56 4.31 -13.34
C PRO A 267 25.20 2.95 -13.69
N GLY A 268 24.45 2.06 -14.32
CA GLY A 268 24.82 0.65 -14.51
C GLY A 268 24.82 0.16 -15.94
N ASP A 269 24.60 1.03 -16.94
CA ASP A 269 24.47 0.64 -18.35
C ASP A 269 25.43 1.42 -19.28
N ASP A 270 26.51 1.95 -18.72
CA ASP A 270 27.69 2.43 -19.42
C ASP A 270 28.70 1.28 -19.57
N GLY A 271 28.40 0.30 -20.43
CA GLY A 271 29.28 -0.84 -20.56
C GLY A 271 29.12 -1.84 -21.72
N GLU A 272 28.15 -1.74 -22.63
CA GLU A 272 28.21 -2.50 -23.89
C GLU A 272 28.65 -1.58 -25.03
N ALA A 273 29.97 -1.52 -25.21
CA ALA A 273 30.61 -0.88 -26.35
C ALA A 273 30.21 -1.60 -27.66
N PRO A 274 29.81 -0.85 -28.71
CA PRO A 274 29.73 -1.41 -30.05
C PRO A 274 31.10 -1.29 -30.72
N GLY A 275 31.76 -2.42 -31.00
CA GLY A 275 32.92 -2.41 -31.89
C GLY A 275 33.95 -3.51 -31.65
N GLY A 276 34.05 -4.43 -32.61
CA GLY A 276 35.09 -5.43 -32.67
C GLY A 276 34.90 -6.36 -33.86
N ALA A 277 35.06 -5.81 -35.06
CA ALA A 277 35.18 -6.59 -36.29
C ALA A 277 36.56 -7.25 -36.37
N GLY A 278 36.61 -8.47 -36.92
CA GLY A 278 37.75 -8.99 -37.69
C GLY A 278 38.88 -9.71 -36.93
N GLU A 279 39.42 -10.73 -37.61
CA GLU A 279 40.69 -11.45 -37.36
C GLU A 279 40.65 -12.45 -36.17
N ASP A 280 40.87 -13.77 -36.31
CA ASP A 280 41.73 -14.50 -37.24
C ASP A 280 41.20 -15.90 -37.60
N ALA A 281 41.35 -16.22 -38.89
CA ALA A 281 41.46 -17.59 -39.38
C ALA A 281 42.95 -18.00 -39.40
N THR A 282 43.22 -19.31 -39.28
CA THR A 282 44.52 -20.00 -39.43
C THR A 282 45.48 -19.75 -38.25
N SER A 283 46.24 -20.69 -37.68
CA SER A 283 46.83 -21.94 -38.20
C SER A 283 47.13 -22.91 -37.05
N GLY A 284 46.75 -24.17 -37.19
CA GLY A 284 47.26 -25.32 -36.44
C GLY A 284 47.70 -26.40 -37.41
N SER A 285 48.77 -26.12 -38.15
CA SER A 285 49.69 -27.03 -38.85
C SER A 285 50.92 -26.24 -39.27
#